data_AF-A0AAD2H209-F1
#
_entry.id   AF-A0AAD2H209-F1
#
_cell.length_a   1.000
_cell.length_b   1.000
_cell.length_c   1.000
_cell.angle_alpha   90.00
_cell.angle_beta   90.00
_cell.angle_gamma   90.00
#
_symmetry.space_group_name_H-M   'P 1'
#
loop_
_entity.id
_entity.type
_entity.pdbx_description
1 polymer ?
#
loop_
_entity_poly.entity_id
_entity_poly.type
_entity_poly.pdbx_seq_one_letter_code
_entity_poly.pdbx_strand_id
1 'polypeptide(L)'
;MRMAALAWDAVSPQTIQNCWVKAGILPNDVSWAAAFAELELENLDPEAELTKVLDQLESRGALQASNRITETEFLNPPDERVMGDAADSEIFAAVMQACENEQQSEINGGDDGDNEGPNKPLTTRPEALKAVSTLQSYIQSLDGPFARQLEASLARFGKETQRELTETMVSTAITDYFTSK
;
A
#
# COMPACT_ATOMS: atom_id res chain seq x y z
N MET A 1 -31.71 -5.44 -0.66
CA MET A 1 -30.34 -6.02 -0.76
C MET A 1 -29.77 -6.59 0.55
N ARG A 2 -30.37 -6.35 1.74
CA ARG A 2 -29.86 -6.87 3.02
C ARG A 2 -29.67 -8.40 3.08
N MET A 3 -30.55 -9.16 2.41
CA MET A 3 -30.44 -10.62 2.34
C MET A 3 -29.23 -11.11 1.55
N ALA A 4 -28.83 -10.41 0.48
CA ALA A 4 -27.66 -10.79 -0.30
C ALA A 4 -26.37 -10.53 0.48
N ALA A 5 -26.30 -9.42 1.24
CA ALA A 5 -25.15 -9.12 2.11
C ALA A 5 -24.98 -10.16 3.21
N LEU A 6 -26.07 -10.52 3.92
CA LEU A 6 -26.03 -11.56 4.96
C LEU A 6 -25.66 -12.94 4.39
N ALA A 7 -26.10 -13.25 3.17
CA ALA A 7 -25.72 -14.48 2.48
C ALA A 7 -24.24 -14.48 2.10
N TRP A 8 -23.69 -13.34 1.65
CA TRP A 8 -22.27 -13.19 1.32
C TRP A 8 -21.38 -13.28 2.55
N ASP A 9 -21.76 -12.65 3.66
CA ASP A 9 -21.02 -12.71 4.93
C ASP A 9 -20.96 -14.12 5.52
N ALA A 10 -21.92 -14.98 5.18
CA ALA A 10 -21.96 -16.38 5.61
C ALA A 10 -21.07 -17.31 4.75
N VAL A 11 -20.56 -16.84 3.60
CA VAL A 11 -19.68 -17.62 2.73
C VAL A 11 -18.27 -17.61 3.31
N SER A 12 -17.82 -18.78 3.79
CA SER A 12 -16.44 -18.94 4.26
C SER A 12 -15.47 -19.17 3.09
N PRO A 13 -14.17 -18.93 3.27
CA PRO A 13 -13.15 -19.32 2.28
C PRO A 13 -13.22 -20.81 1.90
N GLN A 14 -13.53 -21.68 2.86
CA GLN A 14 -13.73 -23.12 2.61
C GLN A 14 -14.93 -23.38 1.70
N THR A 15 -16.01 -22.60 1.88
CA THR A 15 -17.20 -22.69 1.03
C THR A 15 -16.86 -22.33 -0.42
N ILE A 16 -16.07 -21.26 -0.64
CA ILE A 16 -15.61 -20.86 -1.97
C ILE A 16 -14.74 -21.95 -2.58
N GLN A 17 -13.78 -22.49 -1.82
CA GLN A 17 -12.91 -23.57 -2.27
C GLN A 17 -13.73 -24.79 -2.71
N ASN A 18 -14.67 -25.25 -1.87
CA ASN A 18 -15.51 -26.40 -2.18
C ASN A 18 -16.37 -26.16 -3.44
N CYS A 19 -16.87 -24.93 -3.63
CA CYS A 19 -17.60 -24.56 -4.83
C CYS A 19 -16.71 -24.61 -6.08
N TRP A 20 -15.47 -24.13 -6.00
CA TRP A 20 -14.52 -24.16 -7.11
C TRP A 20 -14.03 -25.57 -7.45
N VAL A 21 -13.83 -26.43 -6.43
CA VAL A 21 -13.55 -27.86 -6.64
C VAL A 21 -14.73 -28.52 -7.36
N LYS A 22 -15.96 -28.29 -6.88
CA LYS A 22 -17.18 -28.83 -7.52
C LYS A 22 -17.38 -28.32 -8.95
N ALA A 23 -17.03 -27.06 -9.21
CA ALA A 23 -17.07 -26.47 -10.55
C ALA A 23 -15.91 -26.94 -11.45
N GLY A 24 -14.98 -27.73 -10.91
CA GLY A 24 -13.80 -28.19 -11.65
C GLY A 24 -12.83 -27.06 -11.98
N ILE A 25 -12.85 -25.95 -11.24
CA ILE A 25 -11.86 -24.86 -11.38
C ILE A 25 -10.58 -25.25 -10.65
N LEU A 26 -10.71 -25.81 -9.45
CA LEU A 26 -9.58 -26.32 -8.67
C LEU A 26 -9.42 -27.84 -8.85
N PRO A 27 -8.18 -28.37 -8.83
CA PRO A 27 -7.93 -29.79 -8.66
C PRO A 27 -8.57 -30.33 -7.36
N ASN A 28 -8.94 -31.62 -7.33
CA ASN A 28 -9.55 -32.22 -6.13
C ASN A 28 -8.59 -32.31 -4.93
N ASP A 29 -7.27 -32.22 -5.17
CA ASP A 29 -6.21 -32.31 -4.17
C ASP A 29 -5.34 -31.05 -4.20
N VAL A 30 -5.92 -29.90 -3.83
CA VAL A 30 -5.12 -28.66 -3.69
C VAL A 30 -4.37 -28.69 -2.36
N SER A 31 -3.29 -29.46 -2.29
CA SER A 31 -2.22 -29.15 -1.34
C SER A 31 -1.36 -28.06 -1.98
N TRP A 32 -1.64 -26.80 -1.66
CA TRP A 32 -0.80 -25.67 -2.11
C TRP A 32 0.68 -25.93 -1.78
N ALA A 33 0.96 -26.57 -0.64
CA ALA A 33 2.30 -26.97 -0.23
C ALA A 33 2.96 -28.00 -1.17
N ALA A 34 2.19 -28.88 -1.81
CA ALA A 34 2.71 -29.84 -2.79
C ALA A 34 2.85 -29.21 -4.19
N ALA A 35 1.90 -28.37 -4.59
CA ALA A 35 1.95 -27.66 -5.88
C ALA A 35 3.16 -26.72 -6.00
N PHE A 36 3.62 -26.14 -4.88
CA PHE A 36 4.86 -25.36 -4.84
C PHE A 36 6.14 -26.21 -4.68
N ALA A 37 6.02 -27.46 -4.25
CA ALA A 37 7.18 -28.35 -4.01
C ALA A 37 7.57 -29.17 -5.26
N GLU A 38 6.68 -29.29 -6.25
CA GLU A 38 6.89 -30.13 -7.46
C GLU A 38 7.23 -29.30 -8.72
N LEU A 39 7.45 -28.00 -8.59
CA LEU A 39 7.97 -27.15 -9.67
C LEU A 39 9.50 -27.33 -9.77
N GLU A 40 9.94 -28.42 -10.40
CA GLU A 40 11.25 -28.47 -11.07
C GLU A 40 11.23 -27.42 -12.20
N LEU A 41 11.58 -26.19 -11.84
CA LEU A 41 11.55 -24.97 -12.64
C LEU A 41 12.51 -24.95 -13.84
N GLU A 42 13.25 -26.04 -14.10
CA GLU A 42 14.33 -26.06 -15.09
C GLU A 42 13.86 -26.27 -16.53
N ASN A 43 12.59 -26.67 -16.79
CA ASN A 43 12.10 -26.92 -18.16
C ASN A 43 10.63 -26.51 -18.41
N LEU A 44 10.03 -25.72 -17.52
CA LEU A 44 8.63 -25.31 -17.67
C LEU A 44 8.56 -24.00 -18.47
N ASP A 45 7.84 -24.01 -19.59
CA ASP A 45 7.45 -22.80 -20.30
C ASP A 45 6.17 -22.26 -19.63
N PRO A 46 6.28 -21.21 -18.79
CA PRO A 46 5.16 -20.72 -18.00
C PRO A 46 4.06 -20.10 -18.87
N GLU A 47 4.41 -19.57 -20.04
CA GLU A 47 3.47 -18.95 -20.98
C GLU A 47 2.60 -20.03 -21.66
N ALA A 48 3.23 -21.13 -22.07
CA ALA A 48 2.52 -22.31 -22.59
C ALA A 48 1.63 -22.98 -21.53
N GLU A 49 2.09 -23.04 -20.28
CA GLU A 49 1.28 -23.60 -19.19
C GLU A 49 0.08 -22.72 -18.85
N LEU A 50 0.28 -21.39 -18.78
CA LEU A 50 -0.81 -20.44 -18.57
C LEU A 50 -1.88 -20.58 -19.67
N THR A 51 -1.45 -20.64 -20.94
CA THR A 51 -2.37 -20.83 -22.07
C THR A 51 -3.15 -22.14 -21.94
N LYS A 52 -2.47 -23.23 -21.59
CA LYS A 52 -3.09 -24.54 -21.36
C LYS A 52 -4.13 -24.50 -20.22
N VAL A 53 -3.86 -23.76 -19.14
CA VAL A 53 -4.81 -23.60 -18.02
C VAL A 53 -6.03 -22.78 -18.47
N LEU A 54 -5.83 -21.69 -19.21
CA LEU A 54 -6.93 -20.89 -19.75
C LEU A 54 -7.84 -21.71 -20.68
N ASP A 55 -7.24 -22.53 -21.56
CA ASP A 55 -7.99 -23.43 -22.45
C ASP A 55 -8.78 -24.50 -21.67
N GLN A 56 -8.21 -25.02 -20.57
CA GLN A 56 -8.92 -25.94 -19.69
C GLN A 56 -10.11 -25.28 -18.99
N LEU A 57 -9.96 -24.04 -18.54
CA LEU A 57 -11.06 -23.28 -17.92
C LEU A 57 -12.17 -22.96 -18.93
N GLU A 58 -11.80 -22.65 -20.17
CA GLU A 58 -12.75 -22.40 -21.26
C GLU A 58 -13.51 -23.68 -21.65
N SER A 59 -12.81 -24.80 -21.83
CA SER A 59 -13.44 -26.08 -22.15
C SER A 59 -14.37 -26.61 -21.05
N ARG A 60 -14.10 -26.26 -19.78
CA ARG A 60 -14.99 -26.54 -18.63
C ARG A 60 -16.17 -25.57 -18.52
N GLY A 61 -16.19 -24.51 -19.33
CA GLY A 61 -17.21 -23.45 -19.28
C GLY A 61 -17.07 -22.52 -18.07
N ALA A 62 -15.96 -22.61 -17.33
CA ALA A 62 -15.67 -21.73 -16.21
C ALA A 62 -15.17 -20.35 -16.68
N LEU A 63 -14.46 -20.32 -17.82
CA LEU A 63 -14.09 -19.10 -18.54
C LEU A 63 -14.94 -18.98 -19.80
N GLN A 64 -15.60 -17.84 -20.00
CA GLN A 64 -16.33 -17.57 -21.24
C GLN A 64 -15.34 -17.06 -22.30
N ALA A 65 -15.49 -17.50 -23.55
CA ALA A 65 -14.65 -17.07 -24.67
C ALA A 65 -14.57 -15.54 -24.82
N SER A 66 -15.67 -14.83 -24.50
CA SER A 66 -15.74 -13.36 -24.53
C SER A 66 -14.90 -12.67 -23.44
N ASN A 67 -14.57 -13.39 -22.36
CA ASN A 67 -13.83 -12.89 -21.21
C ASN A 67 -12.41 -13.48 -21.17
N ARG A 68 -11.99 -14.16 -22.23
CA ARG A 68 -10.65 -14.76 -22.32
C ARG A 68 -9.63 -13.64 -22.46
N ILE A 69 -8.74 -13.55 -21.48
CA ILE A 69 -7.60 -12.64 -21.50
C ILE A 69 -6.48 -13.27 -22.33
N THR A 70 -5.81 -12.47 -23.15
CA THR A 70 -4.61 -12.94 -23.86
C THR A 70 -3.42 -12.94 -22.90
N GLU A 71 -2.45 -13.82 -23.10
CA GLU A 71 -1.21 -13.85 -22.31
C GLU A 71 -0.55 -12.48 -22.18
N THR A 72 -0.44 -11.75 -23.29
CA THR A 72 0.11 -10.39 -23.34
C THR A 72 -0.72 -9.37 -22.56
N GLU A 73 -2.03 -9.58 -22.47
CA GLU A 73 -2.94 -8.72 -21.70
C GLU A 73 -2.92 -9.07 -20.22
N PHE A 74 -2.69 -10.34 -19.88
CA PHE A 74 -2.51 -10.80 -18.50
C PHE A 74 -1.18 -10.31 -17.90
N LEU A 75 -0.10 -10.40 -18.67
CA LEU A 75 1.23 -9.93 -18.24
C LEU A 75 1.39 -8.41 -18.34
N ASN A 76 0.67 -7.78 -19.26
CA ASN A 76 0.74 -6.34 -19.48
C ASN A 76 -0.67 -5.74 -19.66
N PRO A 77 -1.44 -5.63 -18.55
CA PRO A 77 -2.79 -5.11 -18.60
C PRO A 77 -2.78 -3.64 -19.01
N PRO A 78 -3.72 -3.22 -19.87
CA PRO A 78 -3.73 -1.87 -20.45
C PRO A 78 -3.85 -0.76 -19.40
N ASP A 79 -4.47 -1.05 -18.26
CA ASP A 79 -4.65 -0.13 -17.14
C ASP A 79 -3.32 0.16 -16.39
N GLU A 80 -2.36 -0.77 -16.44
CA GLU A 80 -1.05 -0.62 -15.79
C GLU A 80 0.01 0.02 -16.72
N ARG A 81 -0.26 0.06 -18.04
CA ARG A 81 0.60 0.73 -19.04
C ARG A 81 0.74 2.25 -18.82
N VAL A 82 -0.09 2.83 -17.96
CA VAL A 82 -0.12 4.27 -17.66
C VAL A 82 0.91 4.65 -16.59
N MET A 83 1.46 3.69 -15.83
CA MET A 83 2.65 3.92 -15.01
C MET A 83 3.84 4.00 -15.98
N GLY A 84 4.12 5.22 -16.43
CA GLY A 84 4.96 5.50 -17.60
C GLY A 84 6.29 4.76 -17.61
N ASP A 85 6.73 4.46 -18.83
CA ASP A 85 8.08 4.01 -19.18
C ASP A 85 9.10 4.99 -18.57
N ALA A 86 9.44 4.81 -17.29
CA ALA A 86 10.71 5.28 -16.78
C ALA A 86 11.73 4.49 -17.57
N ALA A 87 12.38 5.16 -18.53
CA ALA A 87 13.38 4.51 -19.36
C ALA A 87 14.42 3.87 -18.42
N ASP A 88 14.93 2.68 -18.74
CA ASP A 88 15.92 1.98 -17.91
C ASP A 88 17.11 2.89 -17.55
N SER A 89 17.43 3.87 -18.39
CA SER A 89 18.43 4.92 -18.13
C SER A 89 18.07 5.85 -16.97
N GLU A 90 16.80 6.19 -16.79
CA GLU A 90 16.31 7.02 -15.68
C GLU A 90 16.32 6.25 -14.37
N ILE A 91 15.95 4.97 -14.41
CA ILE A 91 16.05 4.06 -13.25
C ILE A 91 17.52 3.90 -12.86
N PHE A 92 18.39 3.62 -13.83
CA PHE A 92 19.83 3.47 -13.60
C PHE A 92 20.44 4.77 -13.04
N ALA A 93 20.06 5.93 -13.58
CA ALA A 93 20.53 7.22 -13.08
C ALA A 93 20.06 7.48 -11.64
N ALA A 94 18.81 7.15 -11.30
CA ALA A 94 18.29 7.31 -9.95
C ALA A 94 19.00 6.39 -8.95
N VAL A 95 19.30 5.15 -9.33
CA VAL A 95 20.03 4.19 -8.49
C VAL A 95 21.49 4.63 -8.32
N MET A 96 22.15 5.05 -9.39
CA MET A 96 23.51 5.59 -9.33
C MET A 96 23.58 6.83 -8.43
N GLN A 97 22.62 7.75 -8.57
CA GLN A 97 22.53 8.95 -7.73
C GLN A 97 22.29 8.61 -6.25
N ALA A 98 21.47 7.59 -5.96
CA ALA A 98 21.26 7.11 -4.59
C ALA A 98 22.55 6.51 -4.01
N CYS A 99 23.26 5.67 -4.77
CA CYS A 99 24.55 5.11 -4.34
C CYS A 99 25.65 6.17 -4.17
N GLU A 100 25.69 7.19 -5.03
CA GLU A 100 26.62 8.32 -4.88
C GLU A 100 26.34 9.13 -3.62
N ASN A 101 25.06 9.36 -3.30
CA ASN A 101 24.65 10.05 -2.07
C ASN A 101 25.00 9.23 -0.80
N GLU A 102 24.90 7.91 -0.85
CA GLU A 102 25.30 7.02 0.24
C GLU A 102 26.83 6.95 0.40
N GLN A 103 27.60 6.89 -0.68
CA GLN A 103 29.07 6.89 -0.61
C GLN A 103 29.65 8.24 -0.16
N GLN A 104 29.01 9.36 -0.52
CA GLN A 104 29.36 10.67 0.04
C GLN A 104 29.04 10.77 1.53
N SER A 105 28.09 9.98 2.05
CA SER A 105 27.81 9.88 3.49
C SER A 105 28.83 9.02 4.24
N GLU A 106 29.46 8.02 3.61
CA GLU A 106 30.44 7.13 4.27
C GLU A 106 31.87 7.67 4.29
N ILE A 107 32.25 8.59 3.39
CA ILE A 107 33.58 9.25 3.40
C ILE A 107 33.70 10.28 4.53
N ASN A 108 32.58 10.79 5.06
CA ASN A 108 32.55 11.67 6.24
C ASN A 108 32.43 10.89 7.55
N GLY A 109 33.19 9.81 7.66
CA GLY A 109 33.45 9.16 8.93
C GLY A 109 34.36 10.02 9.82
N GLY A 110 33.77 10.96 10.55
CA GLY A 110 34.47 11.66 11.64
C GLY A 110 33.98 13.06 11.92
N ASP A 111 33.42 13.20 13.12
CA ASP A 111 33.18 14.40 13.91
C ASP A 111 31.77 15.01 13.84
N ASP A 112 31.18 14.98 15.04
CA ASP A 112 29.84 15.38 15.42
C ASP A 112 29.82 16.92 15.46
N GLY A 113 29.45 17.56 14.35
CA GLY A 113 29.48 19.02 14.27
C GLY A 113 28.90 19.57 12.96
N ASP A 114 27.66 20.02 13.03
CA ASP A 114 27.00 21.04 12.20
C ASP A 114 27.55 21.30 10.77
N ASN A 115 26.86 20.80 9.74
CA ASN A 115 26.90 21.40 8.39
C ASN A 115 25.58 21.20 7.60
N GLU A 116 24.60 22.03 7.93
CA GLU A 116 23.84 22.93 7.03
C GLU A 116 23.84 22.68 5.50
N GLY A 117 22.94 21.79 5.03
CA GLY A 117 22.00 22.13 3.94
C GLY A 117 20.70 22.64 4.56
N PRO A 118 19.75 23.30 3.84
CA PRO A 118 18.54 23.82 4.47
C PRO A 118 17.70 22.63 4.95
N ASN A 119 17.96 22.19 6.18
CA ASN A 119 17.14 21.27 6.92
C ASN A 119 15.78 21.95 6.96
N LYS A 120 14.88 21.52 6.08
CA LYS A 120 13.48 21.91 6.17
C LYS A 120 13.13 21.58 7.62
N PRO A 121 12.74 22.57 8.44
CA PRO A 121 12.55 22.34 9.85
C PRO A 121 11.63 21.13 9.99
N LEU A 122 12.04 20.13 10.78
CA LEU A 122 11.17 19.01 11.11
C LEU A 122 9.84 19.62 11.50
N THR A 123 8.79 19.35 10.72
CA THR A 123 7.51 20.03 10.89
C THR A 123 7.07 19.82 12.32
N THR A 124 7.06 20.91 13.08
CA THR A 124 6.85 20.83 14.51
C THR A 124 5.40 20.42 14.76
N ARG A 125 5.13 19.71 15.87
CA ARG A 125 3.76 19.35 16.26
C ARG A 125 2.73 20.50 16.11
N PRO A 126 3.02 21.77 16.51
CA PRO A 126 2.09 22.88 16.27
C PRO A 126 1.90 23.22 14.78
N GLU A 127 2.93 23.11 13.94
CA GLU A 127 2.81 23.31 12.48
C GLU A 127 1.96 22.23 11.83
N ALA A 128 2.10 20.97 12.27
CA ALA A 128 1.27 19.87 11.82
C ALA A 128 -0.21 20.10 12.18
N LEU A 129 -0.51 20.56 13.40
CA LEU A 129 -1.87 20.90 13.81
C LEU A 129 -2.45 22.08 13.01
N LYS A 130 -1.61 23.07 12.65
CA LYS A 130 -2.03 24.17 11.77
C LYS A 130 -2.37 23.67 10.37
N ALA A 131 -1.58 22.75 9.80
CA ALA A 131 -1.86 22.15 8.51
C ALA A 131 -3.16 21.33 8.53
N VAL A 132 -3.42 20.58 9.60
CA VAL A 132 -4.67 19.84 9.82
C VAL A 132 -5.88 20.78 9.84
N SER A 133 -5.78 21.92 10.52
CA SER A 133 -6.86 22.93 10.53
C SER A 133 -7.16 23.48 9.13
N THR A 134 -6.12 23.70 8.32
CA THR A 134 -6.27 24.14 6.92
C THR A 134 -7.00 23.07 6.09
N LEU A 135 -6.61 21.80 6.23
CA LEU A 135 -7.23 20.68 5.52
C LEU A 135 -8.70 20.48 5.94
N GLN A 136 -9.01 20.57 7.24
CA GLN A 136 -10.38 20.49 7.72
C GLN A 136 -11.26 21.60 7.13
N SER A 137 -10.75 22.83 7.03
CA SER A 137 -11.48 23.95 6.42
C SER A 137 -11.76 23.72 4.92
N TYR A 138 -10.83 23.10 4.21
CA TYR A 138 -11.03 22.71 2.80
C TYR A 138 -12.08 21.60 2.65
N ILE A 139 -12.00 20.57 3.49
CA ILE A 139 -12.90 19.40 3.44
C ILE A 139 -14.34 19.76 3.81
N GLN A 140 -14.55 20.77 4.68
CA GLN A 140 -15.89 21.28 4.99
C GLN A 140 -16.66 21.81 3.76
N SER A 141 -15.96 22.15 2.67
CA SER A 141 -16.59 22.57 1.42
C SER A 141 -16.96 21.38 0.49
N LEU A 142 -16.57 20.16 0.85
CA LEU A 142 -16.76 18.95 0.03
C LEU A 142 -17.79 18.01 0.68
N ASP A 143 -18.94 17.85 0.04
CA ASP A 143 -19.95 16.87 0.45
C ASP A 143 -19.75 15.53 -0.28
N GLY A 144 -18.94 14.65 0.31
CA GLY A 144 -18.68 13.32 -0.23
C GLY A 144 -18.32 12.28 0.84
N PRO A 145 -18.48 10.97 0.56
CA PRO A 145 -18.14 9.91 1.51
C PRO A 145 -16.66 9.91 1.89
N PHE A 146 -15.77 10.20 0.94
CA PHE A 146 -14.34 10.36 1.17
C PHE A 146 -14.02 11.57 2.07
N ALA A 147 -14.67 12.70 1.85
CA ALA A 147 -14.50 13.91 2.66
C ALA A 147 -14.83 13.65 4.14
N ARG A 148 -15.93 12.94 4.42
CA ARG A 148 -16.31 12.54 5.79
C ARG A 148 -15.32 11.58 6.44
N GLN A 149 -14.77 10.64 5.68
CA GLN A 149 -13.75 9.71 6.18
C GLN A 149 -12.44 10.44 6.53
N LEU A 150 -12.05 11.39 5.68
CA LEU A 150 -10.85 12.20 5.90
C LEU A 150 -11.03 13.15 7.09
N GLU A 151 -12.20 13.77 7.23
CA GLU A 151 -12.55 14.60 8.39
C GLU A 151 -12.43 13.81 9.71
N ALA A 152 -12.99 12.60 9.77
CA ALA A 152 -12.89 11.74 10.94
C ALA A 152 -11.43 11.37 11.27
N SER A 153 -10.61 11.11 10.26
CA SER A 153 -9.19 10.77 10.41
C SER A 153 -8.37 11.96 10.92
N LEU A 154 -8.59 13.15 10.37
CA LEU A 154 -7.93 14.39 10.80
C LEU A 154 -8.34 14.79 12.23
N ALA A 155 -9.62 14.63 12.59
CA ALA A 155 -10.10 14.88 13.94
C ALA A 155 -9.46 13.93 14.97
N ARG A 156 -9.28 12.66 14.61
CA ARG A 156 -8.58 11.67 15.45
C ARG A 156 -7.11 12.03 15.62
N PHE A 157 -6.42 12.36 14.52
CA PHE A 157 -5.02 12.78 14.53
C PHE A 157 -4.81 13.98 15.47
N GLY A 158 -5.63 15.03 15.35
CA GLY A 158 -5.52 16.20 16.21
C GLY A 158 -5.69 15.89 17.71
N LYS A 159 -6.65 15.03 18.06
CA LYS A 159 -6.84 14.58 19.45
C LYS A 159 -5.64 13.81 19.99
N GLU A 160 -5.09 12.92 19.18
CA GLU A 160 -3.95 12.08 19.55
C GLU A 160 -2.69 12.93 19.79
N THR A 161 -2.39 13.85 18.86
CA THR A 161 -1.25 14.76 18.99
C THR A 161 -1.37 15.68 20.21
N GLN A 162 -2.59 16.14 20.53
CA GLN A 162 -2.83 16.91 21.75
C GLN A 162 -2.66 16.07 23.02
N ARG A 163 -3.14 14.81 23.02
CA ARG A 163 -2.96 13.87 24.13
C ARG A 163 -1.48 13.63 24.41
N GLU A 164 -0.70 13.30 23.38
CA GLU A 164 0.76 13.11 23.51
C GLU A 164 1.46 14.37 24.01
N LEU A 165 1.02 15.55 23.58
CA LEU A 165 1.56 16.80 24.11
C LEU A 165 1.30 16.91 25.62
N THR A 166 0.07 16.68 26.06
CA THR A 166 -0.27 16.74 27.49
C THR A 166 0.44 15.68 28.33
N GLU A 167 0.76 14.52 27.74
CA GLU A 167 1.51 13.45 28.41
C GLU A 167 3.00 13.76 28.55
N THR A 168 3.55 14.56 27.64
CA THR A 168 4.95 15.01 27.68
C THR A 168 5.14 16.33 28.44
N MET A 169 4.06 16.95 28.91
CA MET A 169 4.12 18.19 29.69
C MET A 169 4.60 17.93 31.13
N VAL A 170 5.59 18.71 31.56
CA VAL A 170 6.05 18.74 32.95
C VAL A 170 5.11 19.64 33.76
N SER A 171 4.71 19.20 34.95
CA SER A 171 3.93 20.01 35.88
C SER A 171 4.75 21.22 36.34
N THR A 172 4.36 22.42 35.93
CA THR A 172 4.95 23.68 36.37
C THR A 172 3.99 24.42 37.32
N ALA A 173 4.52 25.07 38.34
CA ALA A 173 3.76 25.94 39.22
C ALA A 173 3.79 27.37 38.68
N ILE A 174 2.73 28.15 38.95
CA ILE A 174 2.65 29.55 38.51
C ILE A 174 3.81 30.41 39.04
N THR A 175 4.37 30.03 40.20
CA THR A 175 5.54 30.66 40.82
C THR A 175 6.84 30.46 40.04
N ASP A 176 6.93 29.42 39.22
CA ASP A 176 8.14 29.10 38.44
C ASP A 176 8.36 30.11 37.30
N TYR A 177 7.30 30.83 36.89
CA TYR A 177 7.34 31.85 35.85
C TYR A 177 7.63 33.26 36.37
N PHE A 178 7.63 33.46 37.69
CA PHE A 178 7.95 34.73 38.33
C PHE A 178 9.32 34.64 39.01
N THR A 179 10.39 34.49 38.23
CA THR A 179 11.74 34.73 38.76
C THR A 179 11.90 36.22 39.03
N SER A 180 11.90 36.61 40.31
CA SER A 180 12.30 37.97 40.70
C SER A 180 13.74 38.20 40.23
N LYS A 181 13.94 39.22 39.40
CA LYS A 181 15.24 39.88 39.32
C LYS A 181 15.52 40.65 40.61
#